data_AF-A0A927NZL4-F1
#
_entry.id   AF-A0A927NZL4-F1
#
_cell.length_a   1.000
_cell.length_b   1.000
_cell.length_c   1.000
_cell.angle_alpha   90.00
_cell.angle_beta   90.00
_cell.angle_gamma   90.00
#
_symmetry.space_group_name_H-M   'P 1'
#
loop_
_entity.id
_entity.type
_entity.pdbx_description
1 polymer ?
#
loop_
_entity_poly.entity_id
_entity_poly.type
_entity_poly.pdbx_seq_one_letter_code
_entity_poly.pdbx_strand_id
1 'polypeptide(L)'
;MSGLLYFGLTVLIACIGGYFAQKHRWPSGAMTGSMLAVMLFNVIFGKAVFPSELRTVMMILSGFTIGAGISRSDLKAMPALILPIIIVVVGLAGYCIGLGTLITKVSDIEIATALFATVPGGVSDMAAISESLGSNTAQVSILQLWRLMSIYIVIPPLFRFATKKQSKGEVSADAVKSEKGECVYWRIGLSILCAAIGALIFSYIGMSAGIIIGAMLGSAIFGVATKKVEYPDWLKFTNKILSGMYLGSQITMQEIKTLGQLFLPALMMLVGMTLFVLLCGWLLSKITKLNFASGLIASTPGGLQEMVYLSEDIGANPSQTAVIQTARLFGVYLFYPPMLEFVIGLFN
;
A
#
# COMPACT_ATOMS: atom_id res chain seq x y z
N MET A 1 23.58 7.42 -22.55
CA MET A 1 24.00 6.01 -22.33
C MET A 1 24.07 5.62 -20.85
N SER A 2 24.42 6.52 -19.92
CA SER A 2 24.50 6.22 -18.48
C SER A 2 23.15 5.82 -17.83
N GLY A 3 22.06 6.51 -18.15
CA GLY A 3 20.74 6.24 -17.56
C GLY A 3 20.19 4.83 -17.84
N LEU A 4 20.33 4.35 -19.07
CA LEU A 4 19.87 3.01 -19.47
C LEU A 4 20.67 1.90 -18.78
N LEU A 5 21.98 2.11 -18.59
CA LEU A 5 22.85 1.19 -17.86
C LEU A 5 22.43 1.10 -16.39
N TYR A 6 22.21 2.23 -15.72
CA TYR A 6 21.78 2.24 -14.33
C TYR A 6 20.36 1.68 -14.14
N PHE A 7 19.47 1.92 -15.10
CA PHE A 7 18.16 1.27 -15.12
C PHE A 7 18.31 -0.26 -15.21
N GLY A 8 19.09 -0.77 -16.17
CA GLY A 8 19.33 -2.21 -16.31
C GLY A 8 19.96 -2.83 -15.06
N LEU A 9 20.90 -2.13 -14.42
CA LEU A 9 21.51 -2.56 -13.17
C LEU A 9 20.49 -2.58 -12.01
N THR A 10 19.62 -1.56 -11.94
CA THR A 10 18.57 -1.48 -10.91
C THR A 10 17.59 -2.66 -11.05
N VAL A 11 17.18 -2.99 -12.29
CA VAL A 11 16.34 -4.15 -12.59
C VAL A 11 17.03 -5.46 -12.18
N LEU A 12 18.32 -5.62 -12.50
CA LEU A 12 19.08 -6.81 -12.16
C LEU A 12 19.17 -6.99 -10.63
N ILE A 13 19.46 -5.92 -9.89
CA ILE A 13 19.51 -5.93 -8.43
C ILE A 13 18.13 -6.25 -7.83
N ALA A 14 17.07 -5.66 -8.37
CA ALA A 14 15.70 -5.93 -7.95
C ALA A 14 15.34 -7.41 -8.15
N CYS A 15 15.67 -7.99 -9.31
CA CYS A 15 15.43 -9.40 -9.60
C CYS A 15 16.22 -10.33 -8.67
N ILE A 16 17.50 -10.06 -8.43
CA ILE A 16 18.33 -10.86 -7.52
C ILE A 16 17.78 -10.81 -6.09
N GLY A 17 17.50 -9.61 -5.58
CA GLY A 17 16.96 -9.41 -4.23
C GLY A 17 15.59 -10.08 -4.06
N GLY A 18 14.70 -9.87 -5.02
CA GLY A 18 13.35 -10.44 -5.01
C GLY A 18 13.37 -11.97 -5.08
N TYR A 19 14.16 -12.55 -5.99
CA TYR A 19 14.31 -14.00 -6.10
C TYR A 19 14.92 -14.61 -4.84
N PHE A 20 15.97 -13.99 -4.29
CA PHE A 20 16.62 -14.46 -3.08
C PHE A 20 15.65 -14.49 -1.89
N ALA A 21 14.91 -13.40 -1.64
CA ALA A 21 13.97 -13.32 -0.53
C ALA A 21 12.75 -14.24 -0.73
N GLN A 22 12.27 -14.42 -1.97
CA GLN A 22 11.22 -15.38 -2.27
C GLN A 22 11.67 -16.82 -1.97
N LYS A 23 12.91 -17.18 -2.34
CA LYS A 23 13.50 -18.50 -2.04
C LYS A 23 13.59 -18.77 -0.53
N HIS A 24 13.89 -17.76 0.27
CA HIS A 24 13.97 -17.85 1.73
C HIS A 24 12.61 -17.71 2.44
N ARG A 25 11.49 -17.74 1.68
CA ARG A 25 10.12 -17.65 2.21
C ARG A 25 9.91 -16.41 3.09
N TRP A 26 10.50 -15.29 2.68
CA TRP A 26 10.14 -14.00 3.25
C TRP A 26 8.72 -13.66 2.80
N PRO A 27 7.86 -13.12 3.68
CA PRO A 27 6.53 -12.69 3.30
C PRO A 27 6.62 -11.58 2.26
N SER A 28 5.86 -11.68 1.17
CA SER A 28 6.05 -10.84 -0.02
C SER A 28 7.50 -10.77 -0.49
N GLY A 29 8.20 -11.91 -0.46
CA GLY A 29 9.64 -11.98 -0.69
C GLY A 29 10.10 -11.33 -1.99
N ALA A 30 9.34 -11.47 -3.09
CA ALA A 30 9.67 -10.82 -4.36
C ALA A 30 9.68 -9.27 -4.24
N MET A 31 8.72 -8.69 -3.52
CA MET A 31 8.59 -7.25 -3.33
C MET A 31 9.53 -6.73 -2.24
N THR A 32 9.52 -7.34 -1.05
CA THR A 32 10.37 -6.93 0.07
C THR A 32 11.86 -7.11 -0.25
N GLY A 33 12.23 -8.20 -0.92
CA GLY A 33 13.60 -8.45 -1.35
C GLY A 33 14.09 -7.48 -2.41
N SER A 34 13.27 -7.20 -3.43
CA SER A 34 13.63 -6.21 -4.46
C SER A 34 13.73 -4.80 -3.89
N MET A 35 12.81 -4.43 -3.00
CA MET A 35 12.82 -3.15 -2.28
C MET A 35 14.09 -2.93 -1.47
N LEU A 36 14.46 -3.89 -0.61
CA LEU A 36 15.66 -3.77 0.22
C LEU A 36 16.95 -3.80 -0.60
N ALA A 37 17.02 -4.64 -1.64
CA ALA A 37 18.20 -4.69 -2.51
C ALA A 37 18.39 -3.38 -3.29
N VAL A 38 17.32 -2.84 -3.89
CA VAL A 38 17.37 -1.56 -4.61
C VAL A 38 17.61 -0.39 -3.66
N MET A 39 17.00 -0.39 -2.47
CA MET A 39 17.27 0.62 -1.43
C MET A 39 18.76 0.64 -1.06
N LEU A 40 19.36 -0.52 -0.74
CA LEU A 40 20.78 -0.59 -0.40
C LEU A 40 21.65 -0.08 -1.55
N PHE A 41 21.34 -0.49 -2.78
CA PHE A 41 22.03 0.00 -3.96
C PHE A 41 21.91 1.52 -4.12
N ASN A 42 20.71 2.08 -3.92
CA ASN A 42 20.48 3.51 -4.07
C ASN A 42 21.13 4.33 -2.96
N VAL A 43 21.16 3.82 -1.74
CA VAL A 43 21.82 4.47 -0.60
C VAL A 43 23.33 4.50 -0.77
N ILE A 44 23.94 3.41 -1.24
CA ILE A 44 25.39 3.32 -1.39
C ILE A 44 25.88 4.09 -2.63
N PHE A 45 25.18 3.94 -3.76
CA PHE A 45 25.67 4.46 -5.04
C PHE A 45 24.92 5.71 -5.53
N GLY A 46 23.68 5.95 -5.08
CA GLY A 46 22.85 7.07 -5.54
C GLY A 46 22.42 6.93 -7.00
N LYS A 47 22.30 5.71 -7.52
CA LYS A 47 22.08 5.45 -8.95
C LYS A 47 20.90 4.54 -9.27
N ALA A 48 19.99 4.30 -8.32
CA ALA A 48 18.78 3.55 -8.66
C ALA A 48 17.89 4.44 -9.54
N VAL A 49 17.46 3.90 -10.68
CA VAL A 49 16.64 4.64 -11.64
C VAL A 49 15.32 3.90 -11.84
N PHE A 50 14.21 4.62 -11.64
CA PHE A 50 12.88 4.13 -11.94
C PHE A 50 12.12 5.17 -12.80
N PRO A 51 11.96 4.93 -14.11
CA PRO A 51 11.31 5.87 -15.02
C PRO A 51 9.84 6.13 -14.67
N SER A 52 9.35 7.35 -14.92
CA SER A 52 7.96 7.75 -14.71
C SER A 52 6.97 6.89 -15.49
N GLU A 53 7.33 6.52 -16.72
CA GLU A 53 6.50 5.72 -17.62
C GLU A 53 6.31 4.31 -17.05
N LEU A 54 7.37 3.76 -16.46
CA LEU A 54 7.33 2.44 -15.81
C LEU A 54 6.45 2.45 -14.56
N ARG A 55 6.38 3.59 -13.85
CA ARG A 55 5.46 3.77 -12.71
C ARG A 55 4.01 3.62 -13.14
N THR A 56 3.63 4.27 -14.24
CA THR A 56 2.28 4.17 -14.80
C THR A 56 1.96 2.75 -15.22
N VAL A 57 2.88 2.09 -15.93
CA VAL A 57 2.72 0.68 -16.35
C VAL A 57 2.56 -0.24 -15.12
N MET A 58 3.42 -0.09 -14.12
CA MET A 58 3.34 -0.83 -12.86
C MET A 58 1.98 -0.63 -12.17
N MET A 59 1.49 0.61 -12.05
CA MET A 59 0.18 0.89 -11.43
C MET A 59 -0.98 0.28 -12.22
N ILE A 60 -0.93 0.30 -13.54
CA ILE A 60 -1.94 -0.34 -14.40
C ILE A 60 -1.91 -1.86 -14.23
N LEU A 61 -0.72 -2.48 -14.23
CA LEU A 61 -0.55 -3.91 -14.00
C LEU A 61 -1.02 -4.31 -12.60
N SER A 62 -0.71 -3.52 -11.57
CA SER A 62 -1.21 -3.71 -10.22
C SER A 62 -2.73 -3.69 -10.19
N GLY A 63 -3.35 -2.64 -10.73
CA GLY A 63 -4.80 -2.54 -10.81
C GLY A 63 -5.41 -3.71 -11.57
N PHE A 64 -4.84 -4.11 -12.70
CA PHE A 64 -5.25 -5.31 -13.44
C PHE A 64 -5.19 -6.57 -12.56
N THR A 65 -4.07 -6.87 -11.91
CA THR A 65 -3.93 -8.11 -11.11
C THR A 65 -4.90 -8.16 -9.94
N ILE A 66 -5.18 -7.01 -9.31
CA ILE A 66 -6.15 -6.88 -8.22
C ILE A 66 -7.57 -7.03 -8.75
N GLY A 67 -7.92 -6.31 -9.82
CA GLY A 67 -9.26 -6.30 -10.41
C GLY A 67 -9.64 -7.64 -11.04
N ALA A 68 -8.70 -8.30 -11.73
CA ALA A 68 -8.88 -9.65 -12.27
C ALA A 68 -9.13 -10.70 -11.16
N GLY A 69 -8.66 -10.44 -9.94
CA GLY A 69 -8.92 -11.26 -8.76
C GLY A 69 -10.35 -11.16 -8.22
N ILE A 70 -11.06 -10.06 -8.50
CA ILE A 70 -12.40 -9.79 -7.99
C ILE A 70 -13.44 -10.67 -8.70
N SER A 71 -14.20 -11.43 -7.91
CA SER A 71 -15.27 -12.30 -8.39
C SER A 71 -16.67 -11.77 -8.03
N ARG A 72 -17.70 -12.35 -8.63
CA ARG A 72 -19.11 -12.03 -8.30
C ARG A 72 -19.45 -12.31 -6.83
N SER A 73 -18.85 -13.34 -6.23
CA SER A 73 -19.00 -13.63 -4.80
C SER A 73 -18.38 -12.55 -3.93
N ASP A 74 -17.23 -11.98 -4.32
CA ASP A 74 -16.60 -10.88 -3.58
C ASP A 74 -17.47 -9.62 -3.62
N LEU A 75 -18.08 -9.31 -4.77
CA LEU A 75 -19.03 -8.20 -4.89
C LEU A 75 -20.25 -8.36 -3.97
N LYS A 76 -20.79 -9.57 -3.85
CA LYS A 76 -21.91 -9.85 -2.94
C LYS A 76 -21.51 -9.72 -1.46
N ALA A 77 -20.23 -9.93 -1.14
CA ALA A 77 -19.69 -9.78 0.19
C ALA A 77 -19.31 -8.33 0.54
N MET A 78 -19.16 -7.43 -0.44
CA MET A 78 -18.77 -6.02 -0.22
C MET A 78 -19.65 -5.25 0.78
N PRO A 79 -21.00 -5.40 0.80
CA PRO A 79 -21.82 -4.69 1.79
C PRO A 79 -21.47 -5.04 3.24
N ALA A 80 -20.98 -6.26 3.49
CA ALA A 80 -20.51 -6.65 4.82
C ALA A 80 -19.20 -5.94 5.23
N LEU A 81 -18.49 -5.33 4.27
CA LEU A 81 -17.26 -4.56 4.52
C LEU A 81 -17.52 -3.12 4.96
N ILE A 82 -18.76 -2.62 4.85
CA ILE A 82 -19.11 -1.24 5.22
C ILE A 82 -18.73 -0.94 6.67
N LEU A 83 -19.08 -1.83 7.60
CA LEU A 83 -18.75 -1.66 9.01
C LEU A 83 -17.23 -1.68 9.27
N PRO A 84 -16.45 -2.66 8.77
CA PRO A 84 -14.99 -2.60 8.80
C PRO A 84 -14.40 -1.30 8.24
N ILE A 85 -14.90 -0.83 7.10
CA ILE A 85 -14.44 0.40 6.45
C ILE A 85 -14.65 1.61 7.36
N ILE A 86 -15.85 1.76 7.94
CA ILE A 86 -16.16 2.87 8.85
C ILE A 86 -15.22 2.84 10.06
N ILE A 87 -15.04 1.66 10.69
CA ILE A 87 -14.15 1.51 11.85
C ILE A 87 -12.72 1.90 11.48
N VAL A 88 -12.21 1.45 10.33
CA VAL A 88 -10.85 1.77 9.87
C VAL A 88 -10.73 3.25 9.55
N VAL A 89 -11.67 3.86 8.80
CA VAL A 89 -11.61 5.29 8.43
C VAL A 89 -11.66 6.18 9.65
N VAL A 90 -12.63 5.96 10.54
CA VAL A 90 -12.80 6.78 11.76
C VAL A 90 -11.63 6.56 12.72
N GLY A 91 -11.23 5.31 12.94
CA GLY A 91 -10.10 4.99 13.81
C GLY A 91 -8.80 5.60 13.28
N LEU A 92 -8.58 5.56 11.98
CA LEU A 92 -7.41 6.14 11.34
C LEU A 92 -7.39 7.66 11.41
N ALA A 93 -8.53 8.33 11.23
CA ALA A 93 -8.65 9.77 11.42
C ALA A 93 -8.26 10.15 12.86
N GLY A 94 -8.80 9.45 13.86
CA GLY A 94 -8.45 9.64 15.26
C GLY A 94 -6.96 9.38 15.55
N TYR A 95 -6.39 8.32 14.97
CA TYR A 95 -4.96 8.04 15.06
C TYR A 95 -4.10 9.15 14.45
N CYS A 96 -4.46 9.67 13.27
CA CYS A 96 -3.68 10.72 12.61
C CYS A 96 -3.68 12.02 13.41
N ILE A 97 -4.84 12.43 13.96
CA ILE A 97 -4.95 13.58 14.85
C ILE A 97 -4.14 13.34 16.13
N GLY A 98 -4.39 12.22 16.81
CA GLY A 98 -3.76 11.92 18.10
C GLY A 98 -2.24 11.81 17.99
N LEU A 99 -1.74 11.12 16.96
CA LEU A 99 -0.32 10.98 16.75
C LEU A 99 0.32 12.28 16.22
N GLY A 100 -0.33 12.99 15.29
CA GLY A 100 0.19 14.25 14.76
C GLY A 100 0.35 15.30 15.85
N THR A 101 -0.67 15.47 16.70
CA THR A 101 -0.60 16.37 17.87
C THR A 101 0.45 15.92 18.90
N LEU A 102 0.62 14.61 19.11
CA LEU A 102 1.66 14.09 19.99
C LEU A 102 3.07 14.34 19.44
N ILE A 103 3.27 14.19 18.13
CA ILE A 103 4.56 14.47 17.47
C ILE A 103 4.93 15.95 17.66
N THR A 104 4.00 16.89 17.45
CA THR A 104 4.25 18.32 17.66
C THR A 104 4.56 18.69 19.11
N LYS A 105 4.02 17.95 20.08
CA LYS A 105 4.32 18.20 21.51
C LYS A 105 5.71 17.70 21.93
N VAL A 106 6.27 16.72 21.22
CA VAL A 106 7.49 16.02 21.61
C VAL A 106 8.66 16.34 20.67
N SER A 107 8.39 16.91 19.49
CA SER A 107 9.37 17.24 18.46
C SER A 107 9.10 18.63 17.89
N ASP A 108 10.12 19.29 17.33
CA ASP A 108 10.03 20.63 16.73
C ASP A 108 9.33 20.66 15.36
N ILE A 109 8.36 19.77 15.14
CA ILE A 109 7.59 19.67 13.89
C ILE A 109 6.28 20.41 14.07
N GLU A 110 6.04 21.38 13.19
CA GLU A 110 4.78 22.11 13.10
C GLU A 110 3.58 21.16 12.91
N ILE A 111 2.45 21.50 13.52
CA ILE A 111 1.24 20.67 13.52
C ILE A 111 0.76 20.27 12.13
N ALA A 112 0.80 21.19 11.15
CA ALA A 112 0.43 20.89 9.77
C ALA A 112 1.33 19.78 9.19
N THR A 113 2.66 19.93 9.33
CA THR A 113 3.66 18.94 8.89
C THR A 113 3.47 17.59 9.59
N ALA A 114 3.24 17.59 10.90
CA ALA A 114 3.04 16.37 11.67
C ALA A 114 1.76 15.64 11.24
N LEU A 115 0.64 16.36 11.06
CA LEU A 115 -0.61 15.76 10.61
C LEU A 115 -0.46 15.21 9.19
N PHE A 116 0.14 15.95 8.25
CA PHE A 116 0.37 15.48 6.88
C PHE A 116 1.26 14.24 6.85
N ALA A 117 2.28 14.18 7.70
CA ALA A 117 3.16 13.03 7.81
C ALA A 117 2.43 11.77 8.31
N THR A 118 1.48 11.90 9.24
CA THR A 118 0.75 10.74 9.79
C THR A 118 -0.31 10.19 8.85
N VAL A 119 -0.88 11.03 7.98
CA VAL A 119 -1.99 10.61 7.13
C VAL A 119 -1.62 9.65 6.00
N PRO A 120 -2.36 8.54 5.83
CA PRO A 120 -2.17 7.64 4.69
C PRO A 120 -2.70 8.27 3.41
N GLY A 121 -1.76 8.64 2.56
CA GLY A 121 -1.99 9.04 1.17
C GLY A 121 -0.79 8.69 0.31
N GLY A 122 -0.85 9.08 -0.96
CA GLY A 122 0.31 9.04 -1.83
C GLY A 122 1.35 10.08 -1.38
N VAL A 123 2.62 9.68 -1.29
CA VAL A 123 3.74 10.57 -0.89
C VAL A 123 3.73 11.87 -1.70
N SER A 124 3.54 11.77 -3.02
CA SER A 124 3.47 12.92 -3.92
C SER A 124 2.25 13.83 -3.65
N ASP A 125 1.09 13.24 -3.38
CA ASP A 125 -0.15 14.01 -3.20
C ASP A 125 -0.10 14.79 -1.89
N MET A 126 0.35 14.12 -0.83
CA MET A 126 0.47 14.75 0.48
C MET A 126 1.58 15.80 0.52
N ALA A 127 2.68 15.59 -0.21
CA ALA A 127 3.70 16.60 -0.39
C ALA A 127 3.12 17.85 -1.08
N ALA A 128 2.37 17.68 -2.18
CA ALA A 128 1.75 18.80 -2.91
C ALA A 128 0.73 19.56 -2.06
N ILE A 129 -0.13 18.85 -1.31
CA ILE A 129 -1.10 19.49 -0.41
C ILE A 129 -0.38 20.20 0.73
N SER A 130 0.66 19.59 1.32
CA SER A 130 1.45 20.23 2.38
C SER A 130 2.16 21.50 1.89
N GLU A 131 2.62 21.53 0.64
CA GLU A 131 3.23 22.71 0.01
C GLU A 131 2.24 23.86 -0.07
N SER A 132 1.00 23.57 -0.50
CA SER A 132 -0.06 24.58 -0.63
C SER A 132 -0.45 25.22 0.72
N LEU A 133 -0.16 24.54 1.83
CA LEU A 133 -0.44 25.00 3.20
C LEU A 133 0.82 25.48 3.93
N GLY A 134 1.94 25.68 3.21
CA GLY A 134 3.18 26.22 3.78
C GLY A 134 3.95 25.28 4.70
N SER A 135 3.60 23.99 4.72
CA SER A 135 4.23 22.97 5.56
C SER A 135 5.54 22.44 4.94
N ASN A 136 6.39 21.83 5.77
CA ASN A 136 7.67 21.27 5.32
C ASN A 136 7.46 19.98 4.51
N THR A 137 7.37 20.13 3.19
CA THR A 137 7.15 19.05 2.21
C THR A 137 8.20 17.93 2.30
N ALA A 138 9.46 18.27 2.58
CA ALA A 138 10.54 17.31 2.71
C ALA A 138 10.34 16.41 3.94
N GLN A 139 9.98 17.00 5.08
CA GLN A 139 9.67 16.27 6.31
C GLN A 139 8.43 15.36 6.15
N VAL A 140 7.37 15.86 5.49
CA VAL A 140 6.18 15.05 5.18
C VAL A 140 6.57 13.84 4.31
N SER A 141 7.31 14.08 3.23
CA SER A 141 7.67 13.04 2.27
C SER A 141 8.51 11.95 2.91
N ILE A 142 9.54 12.31 3.69
CA ILE A 142 10.42 11.33 4.32
C ILE A 142 9.71 10.51 5.39
N LEU A 143 8.84 11.12 6.19
CA LEU A 143 8.08 10.42 7.22
C LEU A 143 7.05 9.46 6.60
N GLN A 144 6.44 9.83 5.46
CA GLN A 144 5.55 8.92 4.74
C GLN A 144 6.29 7.76 4.06
N LEU A 145 7.47 8.01 3.49
CA LEU A 145 8.34 6.97 2.96
C LEU A 145 8.77 6.01 4.08
N TRP A 146 9.21 6.55 5.21
CA TRP A 146 9.57 5.76 6.39
C TRP A 146 8.41 4.90 6.87
N ARG A 147 7.22 5.49 6.99
CA ARG A 147 6.00 4.78 7.37
C ARG A 147 5.76 3.57 6.46
N LEU A 148 5.71 3.79 5.14
CA LEU A 148 5.50 2.71 4.17
C LEU A 148 6.54 1.60 4.33
N MET A 149 7.83 1.95 4.42
CA MET A 149 8.93 0.99 4.56
C MET A 149 8.84 0.19 5.88
N SER A 150 8.62 0.90 6.98
CA SER A 150 8.58 0.33 8.32
C SER A 150 7.45 -0.70 8.45
N ILE A 151 6.30 -0.46 7.84
CA ILE A 151 5.18 -1.41 7.79
C ILE A 151 5.58 -2.71 7.09
N TYR A 152 6.23 -2.63 5.92
CA TYR A 152 6.61 -3.86 5.18
C TYR A 152 7.63 -4.69 5.93
N ILE A 153 8.45 -4.04 6.76
CA ILE A 153 9.42 -4.75 7.62
C ILE A 153 8.72 -5.33 8.86
N VAL A 154 7.78 -4.61 9.47
CA VAL A 154 7.17 -4.97 10.77
C VAL A 154 5.95 -5.88 10.64
N ILE A 155 5.04 -5.62 9.68
CA ILE A 155 3.78 -6.38 9.55
C ILE A 155 4.01 -7.87 9.35
N PRO A 156 4.95 -8.34 8.52
CA PRO A 156 5.06 -9.78 8.33
C PRO A 156 5.57 -10.58 9.55
N PRO A 157 6.59 -10.12 10.29
CA PRO A 157 6.92 -10.67 11.61
C PRO A 157 5.78 -10.55 12.60
N LEU A 158 5.10 -9.40 12.64
CA LEU A 158 3.95 -9.15 13.51
C LEU A 158 2.85 -10.18 13.25
N PHE A 159 2.54 -10.45 11.98
CA PHE A 159 1.59 -11.45 11.54
C PHE A 159 1.99 -12.85 12.03
N ARG A 160 3.24 -13.26 11.82
CA ARG A 160 3.74 -14.58 12.26
C ARG A 160 3.64 -14.77 13.78
N PHE A 161 3.86 -13.70 14.55
CA PHE A 161 3.74 -13.73 16.00
C PHE A 161 2.28 -13.75 16.47
N ALA A 162 1.46 -12.86 15.90
CA ALA A 162 0.04 -12.70 16.16
C ALA A 162 -0.80 -13.95 15.86
N THR A 163 -0.48 -14.64 14.76
CA THR A 163 -1.26 -15.78 14.27
C THR A 163 -0.72 -17.13 14.73
N LYS A 164 0.41 -17.16 15.45
CA LYS A 164 1.05 -18.40 15.97
C LYS A 164 0.14 -19.23 16.87
N LYS A 165 -0.94 -18.64 17.39
CA LYS A 165 -1.93 -19.26 18.29
C LYS A 165 -3.24 -19.66 17.58
N GLN A 166 -3.51 -19.16 16.37
CA GLN A 166 -4.65 -19.58 15.55
C GLN A 166 -4.17 -20.67 14.58
N SER A 167 -4.52 -21.91 14.91
CA SER A 167 -4.28 -23.10 14.08
C SER A 167 -4.63 -22.83 12.61
N LYS A 168 -3.89 -23.49 11.71
CA LYS A 168 -3.99 -23.53 10.23
C LYS A 168 -5.41 -23.68 9.63
N GLY A 169 -6.49 -23.74 10.42
CA GLY A 169 -7.87 -23.94 10.00
C GLY A 169 -8.75 -22.68 9.87
N GLU A 170 -8.48 -21.58 10.59
CA GLU A 170 -9.40 -20.41 10.61
C GLU A 170 -9.12 -19.37 9.51
N VAL A 171 -7.85 -19.18 9.10
CA VAL A 171 -7.50 -18.30 7.98
C VAL A 171 -8.07 -18.83 6.65
N SER A 172 -8.35 -20.14 6.58
CA SER A 172 -8.90 -20.82 5.41
C SER A 172 -10.42 -20.63 5.22
N ALA A 173 -11.15 -20.06 6.18
CA ALA A 173 -12.61 -19.91 6.07
C ALA A 173 -13.02 -18.76 5.12
N ASP A 174 -12.19 -17.72 4.97
CA ASP A 174 -12.40 -16.59 4.06
C ASP A 174 -11.57 -16.69 2.76
N ALA A 175 -10.68 -17.68 2.68
CA ALA A 175 -9.98 -18.03 1.46
C ALA A 175 -10.99 -18.69 0.51
N VAL A 176 -11.77 -17.87 -0.19
CA VAL A 176 -12.52 -18.31 -1.37
C VAL A 176 -11.49 -19.02 -2.25
N LYS A 177 -11.58 -20.35 -2.33
CA LYS A 177 -10.83 -21.15 -3.31
C LYS A 177 -11.13 -20.52 -4.65
N SER A 178 -10.18 -19.75 -5.19
CA SER A 178 -10.27 -19.27 -6.55
C SER A 178 -10.32 -20.52 -7.41
N GLU A 179 -11.48 -20.83 -7.99
CA GLU A 179 -11.57 -21.83 -9.05
C GLU A 179 -10.54 -21.44 -10.10
N LYS A 180 -9.51 -22.29 -10.27
CA LYS A 180 -8.48 -22.12 -11.29
C LYS A 180 -9.13 -22.28 -12.66
N GLY A 181 -9.56 -21.16 -13.24
CA GLY A 181 -10.01 -21.10 -14.63
C GLY A 181 -8.85 -21.29 -15.61
N GLU A 182 -9.18 -21.49 -16.88
CA GLU A 182 -8.14 -21.58 -17.91
C GLU A 182 -7.48 -20.20 -18.14
N CYS A 183 -6.15 -20.19 -18.21
CA CYS A 183 -5.38 -19.02 -18.62
C CYS A 183 -5.58 -18.77 -20.12
N VAL A 184 -6.52 -17.89 -20.43
CA VAL A 184 -6.87 -17.53 -21.81
C VAL A 184 -6.22 -16.19 -22.16
N TYR A 185 -5.16 -16.21 -22.97
CA TYR A 185 -4.35 -15.03 -23.30
C TYR A 185 -5.14 -13.85 -23.88
N TRP A 186 -6.15 -14.09 -24.73
CA TRP A 186 -6.96 -13.00 -25.29
C TRP A 186 -7.80 -12.29 -24.22
N ARG A 187 -8.25 -13.01 -23.17
CA ARG A 187 -8.98 -12.42 -22.04
C ARG A 187 -8.07 -11.59 -21.16
N ILE A 188 -6.82 -12.02 -20.97
CA ILE A 188 -5.79 -11.24 -20.28
C ILE A 188 -5.55 -9.93 -21.03
N GLY A 189 -5.33 -9.99 -22.35
CA GLY A 189 -5.10 -8.81 -23.19
C GLY A 189 -6.25 -7.79 -23.13
N LEU A 190 -7.49 -8.25 -23.28
CA LEU A 190 -8.66 -7.38 -23.15
C LEU A 190 -8.82 -6.81 -21.74
N SER A 191 -8.56 -7.61 -20.71
CA SER A 191 -8.65 -7.15 -19.32
C SER A 191 -7.61 -6.07 -19.00
N ILE A 192 -6.39 -6.20 -19.53
CA ILE A 192 -5.35 -5.16 -19.43
C ILE A 192 -5.78 -3.90 -20.20
N LEU A 193 -6.41 -4.05 -21.36
CA LEU A 193 -6.94 -2.92 -22.13
C LEU A 193 -8.07 -2.20 -21.37
N CYS A 194 -9.00 -2.92 -20.78
CA CYS A 194 -10.02 -2.36 -19.88
C CYS A 194 -9.39 -1.67 -18.66
N ALA A 195 -8.32 -2.25 -18.09
CA ALA A 195 -7.57 -1.63 -17.00
C ALA A 195 -6.90 -0.31 -17.45
N ALA A 196 -6.28 -0.29 -18.63
CA ALA A 196 -5.67 0.92 -19.17
C ALA A 196 -6.72 2.02 -19.44
N ILE A 197 -7.88 1.68 -20.01
CA ILE A 197 -8.99 2.62 -20.21
C ILE A 197 -9.47 3.17 -18.86
N GLY A 198 -9.71 2.31 -17.87
CA GLY A 198 -10.13 2.73 -16.55
C GLY A 198 -9.10 3.65 -15.87
N ALA A 199 -7.81 3.31 -15.99
CA ALA A 199 -6.71 4.13 -15.50
C ALA A 199 -6.67 5.51 -16.16
N LEU A 200 -6.86 5.60 -17.48
CA LEU A 200 -6.90 6.86 -18.21
C LEU A 200 -8.07 7.74 -17.76
N ILE A 201 -9.27 7.16 -17.63
CA ILE A 201 -10.46 7.87 -17.15
C ILE A 201 -10.21 8.46 -15.77
N PHE A 202 -9.75 7.66 -14.82
CA PHE A 202 -9.53 8.12 -13.45
C PHE A 202 -8.31 9.04 -13.31
N SER A 203 -7.30 8.88 -14.17
CA SER A 203 -6.19 9.83 -14.27
C SER A 203 -6.67 11.20 -14.75
N TYR A 204 -7.65 11.25 -15.66
CA TYR A 204 -8.22 12.50 -16.15
C TYR A 204 -9.10 13.21 -15.12
N ILE A 205 -9.79 12.45 -14.25
CA ILE A 205 -10.58 13.00 -13.13
C ILE A 205 -9.66 13.64 -12.06
N GLY A 206 -8.33 13.44 -12.14
CA GLY A 206 -7.38 14.02 -11.18
C GLY A 206 -7.46 13.37 -9.80
N MET A 207 -7.99 12.15 -9.72
CA MET A 207 -8.15 11.44 -8.46
C MET A 207 -6.80 10.95 -7.94
N SER A 208 -6.56 11.12 -6.63
CA SER A 208 -5.42 10.47 -5.97
C SER A 208 -5.49 8.95 -6.16
N ALA A 209 -4.34 8.36 -6.48
CA ALA A 209 -4.24 6.94 -6.87
C ALA A 209 -5.20 6.53 -8.01
N GLY A 210 -5.64 7.49 -8.84
CA GLY A 210 -6.63 7.28 -9.90
C GLY A 210 -6.22 6.21 -10.90
N ILE A 211 -4.94 6.15 -11.30
CA ILE A 211 -4.43 5.15 -12.25
C ILE A 211 -4.69 3.73 -11.74
N ILE A 212 -4.32 3.42 -10.49
CA ILE A 212 -4.47 2.07 -9.94
C ILE A 212 -5.93 1.73 -9.63
N ILE A 213 -6.70 2.68 -9.09
CA ILE A 213 -8.12 2.49 -8.79
C ILE A 213 -8.91 2.28 -10.08
N GLY A 214 -8.67 3.11 -11.09
CA GLY A 214 -9.27 3.00 -12.41
C GLY A 214 -8.92 1.69 -13.11
N ALA A 215 -7.65 1.28 -13.06
CA ALA A 215 -7.22 -0.01 -13.60
C ALA A 215 -7.89 -1.19 -12.89
N MET A 216 -8.01 -1.13 -11.57
CA MET A 216 -8.71 -2.13 -10.77
C MET A 216 -10.18 -2.24 -11.14
N LEU A 217 -10.89 -1.11 -11.21
CA LEU A 217 -12.32 -1.09 -11.57
C LEU A 217 -12.54 -1.57 -13.02
N GLY A 218 -11.75 -1.09 -13.97
CA GLY A 218 -11.84 -1.50 -15.38
C GLY A 218 -11.63 -3.01 -15.56
N SER A 219 -10.60 -3.56 -14.91
CA SER A 219 -10.35 -5.00 -14.94
C SER A 219 -11.40 -5.82 -14.20
N ALA A 220 -11.92 -5.31 -13.07
CA ALA A 220 -12.97 -5.98 -12.29
C ALA A 220 -14.30 -6.05 -13.04
N ILE A 221 -14.70 -4.96 -13.70
CA ILE A 221 -15.91 -4.91 -14.54
C ILE A 221 -15.81 -5.97 -15.65
N PHE A 222 -14.67 -6.03 -16.34
CA PHE A 222 -14.44 -7.01 -17.40
C PHE A 222 -14.45 -8.46 -16.87
N GLY A 223 -13.77 -8.73 -15.75
CA GLY A 223 -13.72 -10.05 -15.13
C GLY A 223 -15.08 -10.53 -14.59
N VAL A 224 -15.91 -9.61 -14.09
CA VAL A 224 -17.25 -9.92 -13.59
C VAL A 224 -18.26 -10.11 -14.72
N ALA A 225 -18.16 -9.31 -15.78
CA ALA A 225 -19.04 -9.37 -16.95
C ALA A 225 -18.81 -10.65 -17.77
N THR A 226 -17.56 -11.09 -17.89
CA THR A 226 -17.20 -12.30 -18.64
C THR A 226 -17.18 -13.53 -17.72
N LYS A 227 -16.00 -13.94 -17.29
CA LYS A 227 -15.70 -14.93 -16.25
C LYS A 227 -14.43 -14.45 -15.54
N LYS A 228 -14.07 -15.03 -14.38
CA LYS A 228 -12.83 -14.69 -13.67
C LYS A 228 -11.62 -14.76 -14.62
N VAL A 229 -10.79 -13.72 -14.65
CA VAL A 229 -9.62 -13.64 -15.51
C VAL A 229 -8.44 -14.22 -14.74
N GLU A 230 -8.00 -15.39 -15.17
CA GLU A 230 -6.77 -16.00 -14.66
C GLU A 230 -5.57 -15.46 -15.42
N TYR A 231 -4.46 -15.29 -14.72
CA TYR A 231 -3.22 -14.79 -15.29
C TYR A 231 -2.03 -15.52 -14.68
N PRO A 232 -0.92 -15.64 -15.43
CA PRO A 232 0.21 -16.46 -15.02
C PRO A 232 0.99 -15.84 -13.85
N ASP A 233 1.59 -16.70 -13.01
CA ASP A 233 2.31 -16.29 -11.81
C ASP A 233 3.51 -15.37 -12.09
N TRP A 234 4.13 -15.46 -13.28
CA TRP A 234 5.21 -14.57 -13.67
C TRP A 234 4.77 -13.11 -13.70
N LEU A 235 3.51 -12.83 -14.06
CA LEU A 235 2.98 -11.47 -14.11
C LEU A 235 2.87 -10.88 -12.70
N LYS A 236 2.41 -11.68 -11.72
CA LYS A 236 2.43 -11.32 -10.29
C LYS A 236 3.86 -11.04 -9.82
N PHE A 237 4.77 -11.95 -10.14
CA PHE A 237 6.16 -11.87 -9.72
C PHE A 237 6.84 -10.62 -10.26
N THR A 238 6.71 -10.34 -11.56
CA THR A 238 7.23 -9.13 -12.20
C THR A 238 6.65 -7.89 -11.56
N ASN A 239 5.34 -7.86 -11.30
CA ASN A 239 4.73 -6.67 -10.71
C ASN A 239 5.13 -6.44 -9.25
N LYS A 240 5.30 -7.50 -8.45
CA LYS A 240 5.88 -7.41 -7.10
C LYS A 240 7.31 -6.86 -7.15
N ILE A 241 8.14 -7.28 -8.11
CA ILE A 241 9.49 -6.73 -8.31
C ILE A 241 9.43 -5.25 -8.71
N LEU A 242 8.55 -4.85 -9.64
CA LEU A 242 8.41 -3.46 -10.06
C LEU A 242 8.01 -2.56 -8.88
N SER A 243 7.04 -2.99 -8.06
CA SER A 243 6.63 -2.26 -6.86
C SER A 243 7.75 -2.12 -5.85
N GLY A 244 8.51 -3.19 -5.60
CA GLY A 244 9.67 -3.13 -4.71
C GLY A 244 10.79 -2.24 -5.27
N MET A 245 11.09 -2.35 -6.57
CA MET A 245 12.06 -1.50 -7.26
C MET A 245 11.69 -0.02 -7.17
N TYR A 246 10.43 0.32 -7.42
CA TYR A 246 9.91 1.69 -7.28
C TYR A 246 10.14 2.20 -5.86
N LEU A 247 9.67 1.49 -4.85
CA LEU A 247 9.80 1.88 -3.44
C LEU A 247 11.27 2.01 -3.02
N GLY A 248 12.12 1.04 -3.38
CA GLY A 248 13.54 1.06 -3.06
C GLY A 248 14.28 2.23 -3.72
N SER A 249 13.87 2.63 -4.92
CA SER A 249 14.45 3.78 -5.64
C SER A 249 14.12 5.14 -5.01
N GLN A 250 13.09 5.23 -4.15
CA GLN A 250 12.72 6.48 -3.47
C GLN A 250 13.60 6.80 -2.26
N ILE A 251 14.46 5.87 -1.82
CA ILE A 251 15.29 6.04 -0.63
C ILE A 251 16.74 6.27 -1.05
N THR A 252 17.26 7.47 -0.85
CA THR A 252 18.68 7.80 -1.04
C THR A 252 19.37 8.02 0.31
N MET A 253 20.69 8.23 0.28
CA MET A 253 21.46 8.57 1.47
C MET A 253 20.99 9.89 2.12
N GLN A 254 20.46 10.83 1.35
CA GLN A 254 19.94 12.08 1.89
C GLN A 254 18.68 11.84 2.71
N GLU A 255 17.74 11.02 2.22
CA GLU A 255 16.55 10.59 2.95
C GLU A 255 16.92 9.92 4.27
N ILE A 256 17.94 9.04 4.27
CA ILE A 256 18.41 8.38 5.51
C ILE A 256 18.96 9.40 6.51
N LYS A 257 19.75 10.39 6.06
CA LYS A 257 20.27 11.44 6.95
C LYS A 257 19.15 12.29 7.53
N THR A 258 18.20 12.71 6.71
CA THR A 258 17.01 13.46 7.16
C THR A 258 16.17 12.63 8.13
N LEU A 259 15.99 11.34 7.86
CA LEU A 259 15.29 10.43 8.77
C LEU A 259 16.02 10.30 10.11
N GLY A 260 17.35 10.30 10.11
CA GLY A 260 18.17 10.32 11.33
C GLY A 260 17.92 11.56 12.19
N GLN A 261 17.69 12.72 11.57
CA GLN A 261 17.30 13.95 12.28
C GLN A 261 15.86 13.89 12.81
N LEU A 262 14.98 13.19 12.10
CA LEU A 262 13.58 12.98 12.47
C LEU A 262 13.35 11.63 13.17
N PHE A 263 14.38 11.08 13.84
CA PHE A 263 14.33 9.73 14.38
C PHE A 263 13.20 9.56 15.41
N LEU A 264 12.98 10.54 16.28
CA LEU A 264 11.94 10.48 17.31
C LEU A 264 10.52 10.47 16.70
N PRO A 265 10.14 11.41 15.80
CA PRO A 265 8.89 11.33 15.04
C PRO A 265 8.72 10.01 14.28
N ALA A 266 9.78 9.55 13.61
CA ALA A 266 9.79 8.31 12.85
C ALA A 266 9.53 7.07 13.73
N LEU A 267 10.13 7.03 14.92
CA LEU A 267 9.91 5.97 15.90
C LEU A 267 8.49 6.02 16.46
N MET A 268 7.98 7.21 16.78
CA MET A 268 6.61 7.40 17.24
C MET A 268 5.58 6.95 16.20
N MET A 269 5.83 7.23 14.92
CA MET A 269 5.01 6.72 13.82
C MET A 269 5.03 5.21 13.75
N LEU A 270 6.22 4.59 13.80
CA LEU A 270 6.34 3.13 13.74
C LEU A 270 5.61 2.45 14.90
N VAL A 271 5.86 2.89 16.13
CA VAL A 271 5.25 2.31 17.33
C VAL A 271 3.75 2.58 17.35
N GLY A 272 3.34 3.84 17.15
CA GLY A 272 1.94 4.24 17.15
C GLY A 272 1.14 3.51 16.08
N MET A 273 1.70 3.35 14.88
CA MET A 273 1.05 2.63 13.78
C MET A 273 0.91 1.14 14.10
N THR A 274 1.96 0.53 14.66
CA THR A 274 1.92 -0.88 15.06
C THR A 274 0.84 -1.12 16.12
N LEU A 275 0.77 -0.25 17.13
CA LEU A 275 -0.27 -0.31 18.16
C LEU A 275 -1.67 -0.08 17.58
N PHE A 276 -1.82 0.88 16.69
CA PHE A 276 -3.08 1.16 15.99
C PHE A 276 -3.55 -0.06 15.19
N VAL A 277 -2.66 -0.66 14.40
CA VAL A 277 -2.97 -1.86 13.61
C VAL A 277 -3.35 -3.03 14.50
N LEU A 278 -2.63 -3.27 15.59
CA LEU A 278 -2.98 -4.32 16.56
C LEU A 278 -4.35 -4.08 17.19
N LEU A 279 -4.63 -2.84 17.62
CA LEU A 279 -5.89 -2.46 18.23
C LEU A 279 -7.06 -2.59 17.24
N CYS A 280 -6.93 -2.02 16.04
CA CYS A 280 -7.96 -2.12 15.01
C CYS A 280 -8.14 -3.55 14.51
N GLY A 281 -7.06 -4.31 14.33
CA GLY A 281 -7.14 -5.73 13.98
C GLY A 281 -7.91 -6.53 15.04
N TRP A 282 -7.66 -6.26 16.33
CA TRP A 282 -8.37 -6.91 17.42
C TRP A 282 -9.85 -6.49 17.45
N LEU A 283 -10.12 -5.20 17.33
CA LEU A 283 -11.46 -4.63 17.32
C LEU A 283 -12.30 -5.18 16.15
N LEU A 284 -11.72 -5.21 14.96
CA LEU A 284 -12.35 -5.81 13.77
C LEU A 284 -12.61 -7.30 13.97
N SER A 285 -11.70 -8.04 14.58
CA SER A 285 -11.91 -9.47 14.84
C SER A 285 -13.01 -9.77 15.85
N LYS A 286 -13.36 -8.80 16.69
CA LYS A 286 -14.43 -8.92 17.69
C LYS A 286 -15.78 -8.45 17.17
N ILE A 287 -15.80 -7.35 16.42
CA ILE A 287 -17.03 -6.69 15.95
C ILE A 287 -17.49 -7.28 14.61
N THR A 288 -16.57 -7.75 13.79
CA THR A 288 -16.83 -8.20 12.43
C THR A 288 -16.51 -9.69 12.31
N LYS A 289 -16.92 -10.30 11.20
CA LYS A 289 -16.63 -11.72 10.92
C LYS A 289 -15.19 -11.95 10.41
N LEU A 290 -14.39 -10.90 10.29
CA LEU A 290 -13.01 -11.00 9.82
C LEU A 290 -12.14 -11.67 10.88
N ASN A 291 -11.30 -12.61 10.48
CA ASN A 291 -10.26 -13.12 11.37
C ASN A 291 -9.24 -12.02 11.72
N PHE A 292 -8.47 -12.22 12.81
CA PHE A 292 -7.49 -11.23 13.29
C PHE A 292 -6.46 -10.86 12.22
N ALA A 293 -6.01 -11.84 11.44
CA ALA A 293 -5.09 -11.68 10.31
C ALA A 293 -5.62 -10.69 9.24
N SER A 294 -6.83 -10.91 8.76
CA SER A 294 -7.53 -10.06 7.80
C SER A 294 -7.81 -8.69 8.40
N GLY A 295 -8.18 -8.60 9.68
CA GLY A 295 -8.35 -7.34 10.40
C GLY A 295 -7.06 -6.52 10.50
N LEU A 296 -5.91 -7.17 10.76
CA LEU A 296 -4.60 -6.51 10.79
C LEU A 296 -4.25 -5.91 9.43
N ILE A 297 -4.39 -6.68 8.34
CA ILE A 297 -4.08 -6.17 7.00
C ILE A 297 -5.07 -5.10 6.53
N ALA A 298 -6.35 -5.27 6.84
CA ALA A 298 -7.38 -4.30 6.51
C ALA A 298 -7.15 -2.95 7.19
N SER A 299 -6.67 -2.95 8.44
CA SER A 299 -6.42 -1.74 9.21
C SER A 299 -5.05 -1.11 8.96
N THR A 300 -4.12 -1.83 8.33
CA THR A 300 -2.76 -1.35 8.08
C THR A 300 -2.76 -0.15 7.12
N PRO A 301 -2.24 1.02 7.54
CA PRO A 301 -2.15 2.20 6.68
C PRO A 301 -0.98 2.12 5.67
N GLY A 302 -1.07 1.17 4.74
CA GLY A 302 -0.08 0.94 3.67
C GLY A 302 -0.51 1.47 2.30
N GLY A 303 0.37 1.22 1.32
CA GLY A 303 0.06 1.39 -0.10
C GLY A 303 -0.93 0.33 -0.59
N LEU A 304 -1.80 0.70 -1.54
CA LEU A 304 -2.91 -0.13 -1.99
C LEU A 304 -2.43 -1.47 -2.57
N GLN A 305 -1.53 -1.42 -3.56
CA GLN A 305 -1.07 -2.63 -4.27
C GLN A 305 -0.27 -3.57 -3.37
N GLU A 306 0.58 -3.00 -2.54
CA GLU A 306 1.49 -3.78 -1.72
C GLU A 306 0.76 -4.49 -0.57
N MET A 307 -0.26 -3.85 0.02
CA MET A 307 -1.12 -4.49 1.02
C MET A 307 -1.93 -5.64 0.43
N VAL A 308 -2.36 -5.51 -0.83
CA VAL A 308 -3.06 -6.59 -1.53
C VAL A 308 -2.12 -7.76 -1.86
N TYR A 309 -0.87 -7.49 -2.21
CA TYR A 309 0.12 -8.55 -2.39
C TYR A 309 0.52 -9.23 -1.09
N LEU A 310 0.67 -8.45 -0.02
CA LEU A 310 0.96 -8.99 1.29
C LEU A 310 -0.21 -9.84 1.82
N SER A 311 -1.46 -9.41 1.62
CA SER A 311 -2.64 -10.18 2.01
C SER A 311 -2.72 -11.52 1.27
N GLU A 312 -2.43 -11.53 -0.04
CA GLU A 312 -2.36 -12.76 -0.83
C GLU A 312 -1.29 -13.73 -0.30
N ASP A 313 -0.08 -13.24 0.01
CA ASP A 313 1.03 -14.09 0.45
C ASP A 313 0.85 -14.68 1.85
N ILE A 314 0.06 -14.02 2.70
CA ILE A 314 -0.26 -14.52 4.06
C ILE A 314 -1.58 -15.28 4.11
N GLY A 315 -2.26 -15.45 2.97
CA GLY A 315 -3.51 -16.21 2.84
C GLY A 315 -4.77 -15.47 3.27
N ALA A 316 -4.73 -14.14 3.41
CA ALA A 316 -5.91 -13.29 3.59
C ALA A 316 -6.60 -13.02 2.23
N ASN A 317 -7.81 -12.46 2.25
CA ASN A 317 -8.57 -12.18 1.02
C ASN A 317 -8.06 -10.89 0.33
N PRO A 318 -7.44 -10.97 -0.87
CA PRO A 318 -6.88 -9.82 -1.55
C PRO A 318 -7.96 -8.85 -2.05
N SER A 319 -9.12 -9.35 -2.48
CA SER A 319 -10.22 -8.54 -2.97
C SER A 319 -10.85 -7.71 -1.87
N GLN A 320 -11.12 -8.30 -0.69
CA GLN A 320 -11.62 -7.56 0.47
C GLN A 320 -10.61 -6.52 0.95
N THR A 321 -9.32 -6.89 1.00
CA THR A 321 -8.24 -5.96 1.34
C THR A 321 -8.22 -4.76 0.39
N ALA A 322 -8.28 -5.00 -0.92
CA ALA A 322 -8.29 -3.95 -1.93
C ALA A 322 -9.47 -2.98 -1.72
N VAL A 323 -10.66 -3.50 -1.44
CA VAL A 323 -11.86 -2.68 -1.19
C VAL A 323 -11.70 -1.82 0.05
N ILE A 324 -11.26 -2.40 1.17
CA ILE A 324 -11.07 -1.65 2.42
C ILE A 324 -9.99 -0.56 2.24
N GLN A 325 -8.86 -0.91 1.62
CA GLN A 325 -7.75 0.03 1.41
C GLN A 325 -8.11 1.16 0.45
N THR A 326 -8.89 0.85 -0.58
CA THR A 326 -9.43 1.84 -1.53
C THR A 326 -10.43 2.76 -0.83
N ALA A 327 -11.43 2.21 -0.15
CA ALA A 327 -12.43 3.00 0.57
C ALA A 327 -11.82 3.86 1.67
N ARG A 328 -10.80 3.35 2.36
CA ARG A 328 -9.98 4.10 3.33
C ARG A 328 -9.32 5.31 2.67
N LEU A 329 -8.68 5.11 1.51
CA LEU A 329 -8.06 6.20 0.77
C LEU A 329 -9.11 7.28 0.47
N PHE A 330 -10.25 6.92 -0.13
CA PHE A 330 -11.35 7.87 -0.38
C PHE A 330 -11.85 8.59 0.86
N GLY A 331 -12.11 7.86 1.95
CA GLY A 331 -12.58 8.43 3.20
C GLY A 331 -11.61 9.47 3.72
N VAL A 332 -10.32 9.15 3.77
CA VAL A 332 -9.30 10.11 4.20
C VAL A 332 -9.26 11.31 3.26
N TYR A 333 -9.17 11.14 1.94
CA TYR A 333 -9.12 12.30 1.03
C TYR A 333 -10.34 13.23 1.13
N LEU A 334 -11.54 12.69 1.37
CA LEU A 334 -12.75 13.49 1.51
C LEU A 334 -12.84 14.22 2.86
N PHE A 335 -12.51 13.53 3.96
CA PHE A 335 -12.70 14.06 5.31
C PHE A 335 -11.47 14.81 5.85
N TYR A 336 -10.30 14.57 5.28
CA TYR A 336 -9.05 15.05 5.87
C TYR A 336 -8.81 16.55 5.73
N PRO A 337 -9.05 17.22 4.58
CA PRO A 337 -8.86 18.67 4.51
C PRO A 337 -9.74 19.45 5.50
N PRO A 338 -11.06 19.18 5.64
CA PRO A 338 -11.88 19.82 6.66
C PRO A 338 -11.41 19.52 8.10
N MET A 339 -10.97 18.28 8.34
CA MET A 339 -10.44 17.87 9.64
C MET A 339 -9.14 18.60 9.98
N LEU A 340 -8.27 18.80 9.00
CA LEU A 340 -7.02 19.55 9.17
C LEU A 340 -7.26 21.01 9.50
N GLU A 341 -8.11 21.69 8.74
CA GLU A 341 -8.44 23.09 9.00
C GLU A 341 -9.01 23.28 10.41
N PHE A 342 -9.90 22.37 10.83
CA PHE A 342 -10.44 22.38 12.18
C PHE A 342 -9.35 22.20 13.25
N VAL A 343 -8.46 21.22 13.09
CA VAL A 343 -7.39 20.97 14.07
C VAL A 343 -6.38 22.10 14.09
N ILE A 344 -5.92 22.58 12.94
CA ILE A 344 -4.96 23.70 12.85
C ILE A 344 -5.57 24.96 13.49
N GLY A 345 -6.87 25.22 13.26
CA GLY A 345 -7.58 26.33 13.89
C GLY A 345 -7.69 26.25 15.42
N LEU A 346 -7.46 25.08 16.03
CA LEU A 346 -7.38 24.95 17.51
C LEU A 346 -5.99 25.30 18.07
N PHE A 347 -4.96 25.37 17.22
CA PHE A 347 -3.58 25.67 17.62
C PHE A 347 -3.15 27.13 17.32
N ASN A 348 -3.97 27.87 16.57
CA ASN A 348 -3.82 29.31 16.31
C ASN A 348 -4.68 30.13 17.28
#